data_AF-A0AAN7VJ05-F1
#
_entry.id   AF-A0AAN7VJ05-F1
#
_cell.length_a   1.000
_cell.length_b   1.000
_cell.length_c   1.000
_cell.angle_alpha   90.00
_cell.angle_beta   90.00
_cell.angle_gamma   90.00
#
_symmetry.space_group_name_H-M   'P 1'
#
loop_
_entity.id
_entity.type
_entity.pdbx_description
1 polymer ?
#
loop_
_entity_poly.entity_id
_entity_poly.type
_entity_poly.pdbx_seq_one_letter_code
_entity_poly.pdbx_strand_id
1 'polypeptide(L)'
;MQRLREAIRKKRPELWAANSWFLHHDNAPSHTALVLRDHFVKNSTIDFCLFAKLKGPLRGHRFDTIEVIRTESTSTIVLRIGKTSA
;
A
#
# COMPACT_ATOMS: atom_id res chain seq x y z
N MET A 1 9.70 6.08 7.32
CA MET A 1 9.83 5.11 6.21
C MET A 1 11.22 5.05 5.57
N GLN A 2 11.99 6.14 5.56
CA GLN A 2 13.39 6.10 5.12
C GLN A 2 14.19 5.02 5.85
N ARG A 3 14.09 4.95 7.18
CA ARG A 3 14.78 3.93 7.99
C ARG A 3 14.51 2.48 7.59
N LEU A 4 13.24 2.11 7.35
CA LEU A 4 12.88 0.74 6.94
C LEU A 4 13.35 0.45 5.51
N ARG A 5 13.12 1.39 4.58
CA ARG A 5 13.60 1.25 3.19
C ARG A 5 15.12 1.16 3.11
N GLU A 6 15.84 1.96 3.89
CA GLU A 6 17.29 1.92 3.99
C GLU A 6 17.80 0.64 4.64
N ALA A 7 17.11 0.15 5.68
CA ALA A 7 17.45 -1.13 6.30
C ALA A 7 17.27 -2.29 5.31
N ILE A 8 16.18 -2.31 4.54
CA ILE A 8 15.95 -3.31 3.49
C ILE A 8 17.00 -3.16 2.39
N ARG A 9 17.26 -1.95 1.89
CA ARG A 9 18.30 -1.68 0.88
C ARG A 9 19.68 -2.18 1.31
N LYS A 10 20.02 -2.01 2.60
CA LYS A 10 21.32 -2.44 3.16
C LYS A 10 21.38 -3.93 3.45
N LYS A 11 20.32 -4.53 4.00
CA LYS A 11 20.31 -5.94 4.45
C LYS A 11 19.91 -6.93 3.36
N ARG A 12 19.15 -6.48 2.35
CA ARG A 12 18.66 -7.29 1.23
C ARG A 12 18.74 -6.51 -0.10
N PRO A 13 19.96 -6.18 -0.57
CA PRO A 13 20.17 -5.42 -1.80
C PRO A 13 19.63 -6.13 -3.06
N GLU A 14 19.57 -7.46 -3.07
CA GLU A 14 19.01 -8.28 -4.14
C GLU A 14 17.52 -7.99 -4.39
N LEU A 15 16.74 -7.81 -3.31
CA LEU A 15 15.33 -7.48 -3.40
C LEU A 15 15.10 -6.04 -3.87
N TRP A 16 16.02 -5.15 -3.48
CA TRP A 16 16.01 -3.76 -3.94
C TRP A 16 16.33 -3.65 -5.42
N ALA A 17 17.31 -4.41 -5.92
CA ALA A 17 17.72 -4.42 -7.32
C ALA A 17 16.66 -4.99 -8.26
N ALA A 18 15.96 -6.06 -7.83
CA ALA A 18 14.89 -6.66 -8.60
C ALA A 18 13.57 -5.85 -8.58
N ASN A 19 13.51 -4.75 -7.81
CA ASN A 19 12.27 -4.01 -7.52
C ASN A 19 11.12 -4.94 -7.09
N SER A 20 11.48 -6.08 -6.48
CA SER A 20 10.58 -7.16 -6.10
C SER A 20 10.11 -6.85 -4.68
N TRP A 21 9.10 -5.99 -4.61
CA TRP A 21 8.57 -5.51 -3.34
C TRP A 21 7.71 -6.59 -2.69
N PHE A 22 8.16 -7.08 -1.54
CA PHE A 22 7.36 -8.00 -0.74
C PHE A 22 6.17 -7.30 -0.09
N LEU A 23 5.05 -8.01 -0.12
CA LEU A 23 3.83 -7.69 0.58
C LEU A 23 4.06 -7.74 2.10
N HIS A 24 3.98 -6.59 2.77
CA HIS A 24 4.09 -6.50 4.22
C HIS A 24 2.72 -6.19 4.82
N HIS A 25 1.91 -7.23 5.04
CA HIS A 25 0.66 -7.16 5.79
C HIS A 25 0.87 -7.64 7.24
N ASP A 26 -0.09 -7.36 8.11
CA ASP A 26 -0.16 -7.95 9.43
C ASP A 26 -0.66 -9.41 9.37
N ASN A 27 -0.50 -10.15 10.47
CA ASN A 27 -0.94 -11.55 10.57
C ASN A 27 -2.41 -11.66 11.01
N ALA A 28 -3.27 -10.76 10.52
CA ALA A 28 -4.70 -10.85 10.80
C ALA A 28 -5.27 -12.17 10.24
N PRO A 29 -6.19 -12.85 10.94
CA PRO A 29 -6.70 -14.17 10.51
C PRO A 29 -7.27 -14.18 9.09
N SER A 30 -7.84 -13.05 8.63
CA SER A 30 -8.32 -12.86 7.27
C SER A 30 -7.22 -12.90 6.21
N HIS A 31 -5.98 -12.51 6.53
CA HIS A 31 -4.84 -12.53 5.61
C HIS A 31 -4.13 -13.89 5.56
N THR A 32 -4.33 -14.74 6.57
CA THR A 32 -3.69 -16.06 6.66
C THR A 32 -4.54 -17.17 6.03
N ALA A 33 -5.76 -16.87 5.58
CA ALA A 33 -6.65 -17.84 4.96
C ALA A 33 -6.03 -18.47 3.69
N LEU A 34 -6.14 -19.80 3.56
CA LEU A 34 -5.51 -20.57 2.48
C LEU A 34 -5.92 -20.08 1.08
N VAL A 35 -7.18 -19.72 0.90
CA VAL A 35 -7.73 -19.21 -0.37
C VAL A 35 -7.04 -17.93 -0.84
N LEU A 36 -6.50 -17.14 0.09
CA LEU A 36 -5.89 -15.85 -0.22
C LEU A 36 -4.36 -15.92 -0.38
N ARG A 37 -3.70 -16.96 0.13
CA ARG A 37 -2.25 -17.13 0.02
C ARG A 37 -1.78 -17.12 -1.44
N ASP A 38 -2.43 -17.89 -2.29
CA ASP A 38 -2.04 -18.00 -3.71
C ASP A 38 -2.30 -16.71 -4.49
N HIS A 39 -3.30 -15.94 -4.07
CA HIS A 39 -3.61 -14.63 -4.67
C HIS A 39 -2.59 -13.57 -4.26
N PHE A 40 -2.21 -13.53 -2.98
CA PHE A 40 -1.28 -12.54 -2.45
C PHE A 40 0.16 -12.73 -2.91
N VAL A 41 0.58 -13.97 -3.20
CA VAL A 41 1.90 -14.24 -3.79
C VAL A 41 2.04 -13.62 -5.18
N LYS A 42 0.93 -13.51 -5.94
CA LYS A 42 0.94 -13.01 -7.32
C LYS A 42 0.78 -11.49 -7.42
N ASN A 43 0.08 -10.86 -6.48
CA ASN A 43 -0.36 -9.46 -6.58
C ASN A 43 0.22 -8.57 -5.47
N SER A 44 1.49 -8.76 -5.10
CA SER A 44 2.16 -8.06 -4.00
C SER A 44 2.05 -6.52 -4.10
N THR A 45 1.04 -5.93 -3.45
CA THR A 45 0.81 -4.47 -3.46
C THR A 45 1.02 -3.89 -2.07
N ILE A 46 1.75 -2.78 -1.97
CA ILE A 46 2.22 -2.24 -0.67
C ILE A 46 1.11 -1.43 0.04
N ASP A 47 0.43 -2.04 0.99
CA ASP A 47 -0.55 -1.36 1.85
C ASP A 47 0.08 -0.30 2.76
N PHE A 48 1.28 -0.56 3.28
CA PHE A 48 1.84 0.26 4.35
C PHE A 48 2.09 1.72 3.96
N CYS A 49 2.42 1.99 2.69
CA CYS A 49 2.65 3.37 2.20
C CYS A 49 1.36 4.04 1.74
N LEU A 50 0.36 3.27 1.31
CA LEU A 50 -0.90 3.75 0.76
C LEU A 50 -1.66 4.55 1.82
N PHE A 51 -1.82 4.00 3.02
CA PHE A 51 -2.57 4.64 4.09
C PHE A 51 -1.93 5.92 4.59
N ALA A 52 -0.60 6.02 4.63
CA ALA A 52 0.07 7.26 5.02
C ALA A 52 -0.22 8.41 4.05
N LYS A 53 -0.26 8.12 2.73
CA LYS A 53 -0.58 9.09 1.68
C LYS A 53 -2.07 9.47 1.67
N LEU A 54 -2.93 8.52 1.96
CA LEU A 54 -4.38 8.71 2.02
C LEU A 54 -4.82 9.49 3.27
N LYS A 55 -4.18 9.22 4.42
CA LYS A 55 -4.56 9.77 5.72
C LYS A 55 -4.36 11.29 5.83
N GLY A 56 -3.34 11.85 5.17
CA GLY A 56 -3.08 13.29 5.22
C GLY A 56 -4.27 14.11 4.70
N PRO A 57 -4.67 13.92 3.42
CA PRO A 57 -5.79 14.65 2.82
C PRO A 57 -7.14 14.39 3.47
N LEU A 58 -7.41 13.17 3.93
CA LEU A 58 -8.71 12.82 4.53
C LEU A 58 -8.85 13.25 6.01
N ARG A 59 -7.73 13.53 6.69
CA ARG A 59 -7.77 13.86 8.12
C ARG A 59 -8.45 15.22 8.34
N GLY A 60 -9.32 15.27 9.36
CA GLY A 60 -9.99 16.51 9.78
C GLY A 60 -11.16 16.94 8.89
N HIS A 61 -11.42 16.21 7.80
CA HIS A 61 -12.56 16.46 6.93
C HIS A 61 -13.78 15.67 7.41
N ARG A 62 -14.95 16.30 7.36
CA ARG A 62 -16.24 15.63 7.53
C ARG A 62 -16.80 15.35 6.14
N PHE A 63 -17.34 14.16 5.97
CA PHE A 63 -17.97 13.73 4.73
C PHE A 63 -19.39 13.30 5.04
N ASP A 64 -20.34 13.83 4.29
CA ASP A 64 -21.77 13.60 4.55
C ASP A 64 -22.25 12.28 3.93
N THR A 65 -21.58 11.82 2.87
CA THR A 65 -21.94 10.56 2.19
C THR A 65 -20.73 9.70 1.85
N ILE A 66 -20.98 8.40 1.64
CA ILE A 66 -19.97 7.41 1.29
C ILE A 66 -19.39 7.67 -0.11
N GLU A 67 -20.20 8.20 -1.03
CA GLU A 67 -19.79 8.54 -2.39
C GLU A 67 -18.71 9.62 -2.40
N VAL A 68 -18.83 10.62 -1.52
CA VAL A 68 -17.82 11.66 -1.36
C VAL A 68 -16.53 11.06 -0.81
N ILE A 69 -16.60 10.19 0.21
CA ILE A 69 -15.43 9.49 0.76
C ILE A 69 -14.72 8.68 -0.34
N ARG A 70 -15.48 7.95 -1.17
CA ARG A 70 -14.94 7.12 -2.25
C ARG A 70 -14.24 7.97 -3.30
N THR A 71 -14.86 9.07 -3.69
CA THR A 71 -14.33 9.98 -4.73
C THR A 71 -13.03 10.65 -4.25
N GLU A 72 -13.03 11.20 -3.04
CA GLU A 72 -11.86 11.87 -2.45
C GLU A 72 -10.71 10.90 -2.19
N SER A 73 -11.01 9.69 -1.69
CA SER A 73 -10.02 8.64 -1.48
C SER A 73 -9.38 8.20 -2.79
N THR A 74 -10.20 7.97 -3.82
CA THR A 74 -9.72 7.51 -5.14
C THR A 74 -8.90 8.60 -5.83
N SER A 75 -9.38 9.84 -5.82
CA SER A 75 -8.66 11.00 -6.37
C SER A 75 -7.30 11.18 -5.69
N THR A 76 -7.26 11.10 -4.36
CA THR A 76 -6.02 11.17 -3.58
C THR A 76 -5.04 10.08 -3.99
N ILE A 77 -5.49 8.83 -4.10
CA ILE A 77 -4.67 7.68 -4.47
C ILE A 77 -4.10 7.87 -5.90
N VAL A 78 -4.94 8.22 -6.86
CA VAL A 78 -4.54 8.41 -8.26
C VAL A 78 -3.51 9.55 -8.37
N LEU A 79 -3.72 10.67 -7.68
CA LEU A 79 -2.84 11.83 -7.71
C LEU A 79 -1.51 11.62 -6.96
N ARG A 80 -1.49 10.86 -5.85
CA ARG A 80 -0.29 10.67 -5.01
C ARG A 80 0.51 9.41 -5.29
N ILE A 81 -0.08 8.44 -5.98
CA ILE A 81 0.62 7.19 -6.34
C ILE A 81 1.12 7.27 -7.78
N GLY A 82 0.45 8.05 -8.64
CA GLY A 82 0.86 8.24 -10.02
C GLY A 82 0.71 6.94 -10.81
N LYS A 83 0.09 7.04 -11.97
CA LYS A 83 0.08 5.96 -12.95
C LYS A 83 1.54 5.63 -13.31
N THR A 84 2.07 4.51 -12.84
CA THR A 84 2.92 3.66 -13.68
C THR A 84 1.97 2.97 -14.65
N SER A 85 1.52 3.70 -15.67
CA SER A 85 0.96 3.08 -16.87
C SER A 85 2.12 2.48 -17.64
N ALA A 86 1.92 1.20 -17.98
CA ALA A 86 2.69 0.28 -18.83
C ALA A 86 3.85 0.85 -19.66
#